data_AF-A0A925AEE3-F1
#
_entry.id   AF-A0A925AEE3-F1
#
_cell.length_a   1.000
_cell.length_b   1.000
_cell.length_c   1.000
_cell.angle_alpha   90.00
_cell.angle_beta   90.00
_cell.angle_gamma   90.00
#
_symmetry.space_group_name_H-M   'P 1'
#
loop_
_entity.id
_entity.type
_entity.pdbx_description
1 polymer ?
#
loop_
_entity_poly.entity_id
_entity_poly.type
_entity_poly.pdbx_seq_one_letter_code
_entity_poly.pdbx_strand_id
1 'polypeptide(L)'
;LIVTADHGNCEQMFDPVTSAPHTAHTTYDVPLYVVGEAFKGKSLRGDFDPAGWFDPAVRMRRGRLADVLPTALGMMGLTPPAEMTGRSLIV
;
A
#
# COMPACT_ATOMS: atom_id res chain seq x y z
N LEU A 1 -12.86 -6.66 5.45
CA LEU A 1 -12.79 -5.33 4.83
C LEU A 1 -11.33 -5.00 4.54
N ILE A 2 -11.01 -4.50 3.34
CA ILE A 2 -9.71 -3.88 3.04
C ILE A 2 -9.95 -2.38 2.92
N VAL A 3 -9.16 -1.58 3.62
CA VAL A 3 -9.15 -0.12 3.48
C VAL A 3 -7.78 0.31 2.99
N THR A 4 -7.73 1.05 1.89
CA THR A 4 -6.49 1.59 1.31
C THR A 4 -6.82 2.83 0.49
N ALA A 5 -5.81 3.42 -0.15
CA ALA A 5 -5.96 4.52 -1.09
C ALA A 5 -5.24 4.18 -2.41
N ASP A 6 -5.58 4.88 -3.48
CA ASP A 6 -4.92 4.79 -4.77
C ASP A 6 -3.69 5.71 -4.87
N HIS A 7 -3.69 6.82 -4.12
CA HIS A 7 -2.55 7.73 -4.02
C HIS A 7 -2.63 8.62 -2.76
N GLY A 8 -1.57 9.39 -2.51
CA GLY A 8 -1.56 10.48 -1.52
C GLY A 8 -2.11 11.79 -2.09
N ASN A 9 -2.60 12.66 -1.21
CA ASN A 9 -3.02 14.03 -1.48
C ASN A 9 -3.15 14.82 -0.16
N CYS A 10 -4.16 14.48 0.66
CA CYS A 10 -4.59 15.33 1.77
C CYS A 10 -3.58 15.43 2.93
N GLU A 11 -2.59 14.54 2.97
CA GLU A 11 -1.48 14.60 3.89
C GLU A 11 -0.52 15.77 3.62
N GLN A 12 -0.55 16.37 2.42
CA GLN A 12 0.21 17.57 2.09
C GLN A 12 -0.65 18.59 1.34
N MET A 13 -1.18 19.56 2.09
CA MET A 13 -2.04 20.64 1.56
C MET A 13 -1.29 21.97 1.34
N PHE A 14 -0.03 22.05 1.75
CA PHE A 14 0.81 23.25 1.64
C PHE A 14 2.20 22.88 1.12
N ASP A 15 2.70 23.66 0.16
CA ASP A 15 4.05 23.49 -0.37
C ASP A 15 5.00 24.51 0.28
N PRO A 16 5.97 24.06 1.10
CA PRO A 16 6.91 24.96 1.79
C PRO A 16 7.94 25.59 0.86
N VAL A 17 8.19 25.02 -0.33
CA VAL A 17 9.16 25.56 -1.30
C VAL A 17 8.56 26.76 -2.02
N THR A 18 7.30 26.65 -2.45
CA THR A 18 6.61 27.72 -3.17
C THR A 18 5.80 28.65 -2.26
N SER A 19 5.61 28.29 -0.98
CA SER A 19 4.77 29.01 -0.02
C SER A 19 3.32 29.19 -0.49
N ALA A 20 2.75 28.15 -1.10
CA ALA A 20 1.42 28.17 -1.71
C ALA A 20 0.62 26.89 -1.36
N PRO A 21 -0.71 26.88 -1.61
CA PRO A 21 -1.49 25.64 -1.52
C PRO A 21 -0.93 24.55 -2.44
N HIS A 22 -0.75 23.35 -1.89
CA HIS A 22 -0.36 22.19 -2.68
C HIS A 22 -1.63 21.49 -3.19
N THR A 23 -1.82 21.47 -4.52
CA THR A 23 -3.03 20.96 -5.16
C THR A 23 -2.81 19.68 -5.96
N ALA A 24 -1.59 19.13 -5.95
CA ALA A 24 -1.23 17.91 -6.65
C ALA A 24 -1.26 16.69 -5.72
N HIS A 25 -1.23 15.49 -6.31
CA HIS A 25 -0.98 14.27 -5.54
C HIS A 25 0.44 14.27 -4.98
N THR A 26 0.65 13.48 -3.92
CA THR A 26 2.00 13.17 -3.47
C THR A 26 2.44 11.81 -3.99
N THR A 27 3.72 11.53 -3.81
CA THR A 27 4.33 10.23 -4.07
C THR A 27 4.56 9.44 -2.79
N TYR A 28 3.92 9.83 -1.68
CA TYR A 28 3.97 9.09 -0.43
C TYR A 28 3.26 7.73 -0.55
N ASP A 29 3.67 6.79 0.30
CA ASP A 29 3.03 5.50 0.40
C ASP A 29 1.61 5.64 0.96
N VAL A 30 0.73 4.73 0.53
CA VAL A 30 -0.64 4.63 1.03
C VAL A 30 -0.75 3.49 2.05
N PRO A 31 -1.56 3.66 3.11
CA PRO A 31 -1.77 2.57 4.06
C PRO A 31 -2.62 1.47 3.44
N LEU A 32 -2.47 0.25 3.97
CA LEU A 32 -3.40 -0.85 3.74
C LEU A 32 -3.79 -1.47 5.07
N TYR A 33 -5.09 -1.49 5.35
CA TYR A 33 -5.66 -2.10 6.54
C TYR A 33 -6.50 -3.29 6.15
N VAL A 34 -6.28 -4.42 6.81
CA VAL A 34 -7.15 -5.59 6.75
C VAL A 34 -7.94 -5.65 8.04
N VAL A 35 -9.27 -5.58 7.94
CA VAL A 35 -10.19 -5.55 9.08
C VAL A 35 -11.11 -6.76 9.04
N GLY A 36 -11.01 -7.61 10.07
CA GLY A 36 -11.86 -8.77 10.28
C GLY A 36 -11.25 -9.76 11.28
N GLU A 37 -12.07 -10.42 12.09
CA GLU A 37 -11.61 -11.31 13.18
C GLU A 37 -10.75 -12.47 12.64
N ALA A 38 -11.09 -13.02 11.48
CA ALA A 38 -10.34 -14.11 10.83
C ALA A 38 -8.88 -13.74 10.47
N PHE A 39 -8.55 -12.45 10.43
CA PHE A 39 -7.22 -11.94 10.08
C PHE A 39 -6.49 -11.33 11.28
N LYS A 40 -7.04 -11.47 12.48
CA LYS A 40 -6.41 -10.98 13.71
C LYS A 40 -5.09 -11.69 13.95
N GLY A 41 -4.05 -10.92 14.26
CA GLY A 41 -2.69 -11.43 14.46
C GLY A 41 -1.95 -11.83 13.18
N LYS A 42 -2.55 -11.64 12.00
CA LYS A 42 -1.84 -11.73 10.72
C LYS A 42 -1.03 -10.47 10.48
N SER A 43 0.07 -10.63 9.76
CA SER A 43 0.95 -9.53 9.39
C SER A 43 0.85 -9.25 7.91
N LEU A 44 1.17 -8.01 7.53
CA LEU A 44 1.35 -7.64 6.14
C LEU A 44 2.85 -7.66 5.81
N ARG A 45 3.20 -8.22 4.66
CA ARG A 45 4.53 -8.13 4.05
C ARG A 45 4.83 -6.67 3.76
N GLY A 46 5.99 -6.23 4.20
CA GLY A 46 6.48 -4.89 3.89
C GLY A 46 7.53 -4.44 4.89
N ASP A 47 8.17 -3.33 4.55
CA ASP A 47 8.96 -2.53 5.46
C ASP A 47 8.07 -1.41 6.00
N PHE A 48 7.95 -1.31 7.33
CA PHE A 48 7.19 -0.24 7.99
C PHE A 48 8.06 0.99 8.29
N ASP A 49 9.36 0.93 7.99
CA ASP A 49 10.24 2.09 8.04
C ASP A 49 9.86 3.06 6.92
N PRO A 50 9.44 4.30 7.21
CA PRO A 50 9.13 5.30 6.18
C PRO A 50 10.38 5.85 5.47
N ALA A 51 11.59 5.59 5.99
CA ALA A 51 12.84 6.06 5.41
C ALA A 51 13.17 5.35 4.08
N GLY A 52 14.04 5.97 3.28
CA GLY A 52 14.60 5.33 2.08
C GLY A 52 13.59 5.01 0.99
N TRP A 53 12.41 5.65 0.96
CA TRP A 53 11.37 5.35 -0.03
C TRP A 53 11.80 5.61 -1.49
N PHE A 54 12.85 6.41 -1.70
CA PHE A 54 13.47 6.65 -3.01
C PHE A 54 14.49 5.57 -3.42
N ASP A 55 14.91 4.69 -2.51
CA ASP A 55 15.82 3.58 -2.80
C ASP A 55 15.05 2.40 -3.45
N PRO A 56 15.39 1.99 -4.68
CA PRO A 56 14.77 0.83 -5.33
C PRO A 56 14.81 -0.46 -4.52
N ALA A 57 15.90 -0.71 -3.77
CA ALA A 57 16.07 -1.91 -2.96
C ALA A 57 15.12 -1.91 -1.75
N VAL A 58 14.86 -0.74 -1.15
CA VAL A 58 13.86 -0.59 -0.09
C VAL A 58 12.46 -0.80 -0.66
N ARG A 59 12.13 -0.16 -1.78
CA ARG A 59 10.81 -0.28 -2.44
C ARG A 59 10.47 -1.72 -2.83
N MET A 60 11.45 -2.50 -3.30
CA MET A 60 11.26 -3.90 -3.67
C MET A 60 10.84 -4.80 -2.50
N ARG A 61 11.14 -4.39 -1.25
CA ARG A 61 10.72 -5.10 -0.04
C ARG A 61 9.30 -4.73 0.42
N ARG A 62 8.74 -3.63 -0.09
CA ARG A 62 7.38 -3.15 0.22
C ARG A 62 6.31 -3.79 -0.67
N GLY A 63 5.05 -3.58 -0.30
CA GLY A 63 3.90 -3.88 -1.15
C GLY A 63 3.66 -2.80 -2.21
N ARG A 64 2.85 -3.12 -3.22
CA ARG A 64 2.37 -2.16 -4.22
C ARG A 64 0.86 -2.32 -4.47
N LEU A 65 0.22 -1.36 -5.13
CA LEU A 65 -1.22 -1.44 -5.42
C LEU A 65 -1.64 -2.70 -6.18
N ALA A 66 -0.78 -3.22 -7.07
CA ALA A 66 -1.03 -4.47 -7.78
C ALA A 66 -1.14 -5.72 -6.86
N ASP A 67 -0.70 -5.60 -5.60
CA ASP A 67 -0.77 -6.68 -4.60
C ASP A 67 -2.13 -6.72 -3.86
N VAL A 68 -2.95 -5.66 -3.97
CA VAL A 68 -4.23 -5.54 -3.24
C VAL A 68 -5.22 -6.63 -3.65
N LEU A 69 -5.43 -6.82 -4.96
CA LEU A 69 -6.42 -7.78 -5.44
C LEU A 69 -5.99 -9.25 -5.24
N PRO A 70 -4.73 -9.65 -5.49
CA PRO A 70 -4.23 -10.97 -5.07
C PRO A 70 -4.41 -11.24 -3.57
N THR A 71 -4.24 -10.22 -2.72
CA THR A 71 -4.53 -10.31 -1.28
C THR A 71 -6.00 -10.59 -1.01
N ALA A 72 -6.90 -9.83 -1.64
CA ALA A 72 -8.34 -10.00 -1.49
C ALA A 72 -8.83 -11.38 -1.95
N LEU A 73 -8.32 -11.88 -3.09
CA LEU A 73 -8.64 -13.23 -3.58
C LEU A 73 -8.17 -14.31 -2.59
N GLY A 74 -6.96 -14.18 -2.06
CA GLY A 74 -6.44 -15.09 -1.02
C GLY A 74 -7.31 -15.10 0.24
N MET A 75 -7.79 -13.93 0.68
CA MET A 75 -8.73 -13.82 1.82
C MET A 75 -10.06 -14.55 1.57
N MET A 76 -10.47 -14.69 0.31
CA MET A 76 -11.69 -15.41 -0.11
C MET A 76 -11.44 -16.90 -0.38
N GLY A 77 -10.20 -17.39 -0.23
CA GLY A 77 -9.83 -18.76 -0.61
C GLY A 77 -9.80 -19.00 -2.12
N LEU A 78 -9.64 -17.95 -2.92
CA LEU A 78 -9.59 -18.02 -4.38
C LEU A 78 -8.15 -17.89 -4.88
N THR A 79 -7.82 -18.68 -5.90
CA THR A 79 -6.52 -18.61 -6.57
C THR A 79 -6.48 -17.43 -7.55
N PRO A 80 -5.50 -16.51 -7.44
CA PRO A 80 -5.32 -15.45 -8.43
C PRO A 80 -5.00 -16.02 -9.83
N PRO A 81 -5.51 -15.40 -10.91
CA PRO A 81 -5.18 -15.80 -12.28
C PRO A 81 -3.70 -15.50 -12.59
N ALA A 82 -3.14 -16.20 -13.59
CA ALA A 82 -1.71 -16.15 -13.91
C ALA A 82 -1.23 -14.77 -14.37
N GLU A 83 -2.13 -13.95 -14.93
CA GLU A 83 -1.89 -12.58 -15.37
C GLU A 83 -1.66 -11.62 -14.19
N MET A 84 -2.15 -11.95 -12.99
CA MET A 84 -1.88 -11.16 -11.78
C MET A 84 -0.46 -11.44 -11.28
N THR A 85 0.47 -10.56 -11.64
CA THR A 85 1.87 -10.63 -11.18
C THR A 85 2.09 -10.09 -9.77
N GLY A 86 1.07 -9.47 -9.17
CA GLY A 86 1.07 -9.09 -7.76
C GLY A 86 1.03 -10.30 -6.83
N ARG A 87 1.39 -10.11 -5.57
CA ARG A 87 1.43 -11.19 -4.57
C ARG A 87 0.67 -10.76 -3.34
N SER A 88 0.01 -11.71 -2.67
CA SER A 88 -0.66 -11.44 -1.39
C SER A 88 0.27 -10.68 -0.43
N LEU A 89 -0.29 -9.66 0.22
CA LEU A 89 0.37 -8.91 1.27
C LEU A 89 0.24 -9.62 2.62
N ILE A 90 -0.78 -10.45 2.85
CA ILE A 90 -0.92 -11.19 4.11
C ILE A 90 0.11 -12.32 4.16
N VAL A 91 0.85 -12.38 5.28
CA VAL A 91 1.81 -13.45 5.65
C VAL A 91 1.46 -14.10 6.98
#